data_AF-A0A966V3C0-F1
#
_entry.id   AF-A0A966V3C0-F1
#
_cell.length_a   1.000
_cell.length_b   1.000
_cell.length_c   1.000
_cell.angle_alpha   90.00
_cell.angle_beta   90.00
_cell.angle_gamma   90.00
#
_symmetry.space_group_name_H-M   'P 1'
#
loop_
_entity.id
_entity.type
_entity.pdbx_description
1 polymer ?
#
loop_
_entity_poly.entity_id
_entity_poly.type
_entity_poly.pdbx_seq_one_letter_code
_entity_poly.pdbx_strand_id
1 'polypeptide(L)'
;MSLDKALRLGVDVIATEFGGNTDFCSGPLAHPVRWRSAPIPRGAYPYADGHSWAEPDLEHAAELCRQVAARRLSRDIRGYPVADDPSRDPAVLAGYRERFSFASVGARYRARLEQLWVDRESVSARLRWRADRSPVGW
;
A
#
# COMPACT_ATOMS: atom_id res chain seq x y z
N MET A 1 4.83 12.63 4.05
CA MET A 1 4.20 12.52 2.71
C MET A 1 3.75 11.07 2.55
N SER A 2 2.53 10.81 2.09
CA SER A 2 2.00 9.45 1.88
C SER A 2 2.43 8.86 0.52
N LEU A 3 2.33 7.53 0.38
CA LEU A 3 2.74 6.82 -0.84
C LEU A 3 1.90 7.22 -2.07
N ASP A 4 0.58 7.33 -1.91
CA ASP A 4 -0.33 7.79 -2.97
C ASP A 4 0.03 9.20 -3.48
N LYS A 5 0.40 10.09 -2.56
CA LYS A 5 0.78 11.46 -2.90
C LYS A 5 2.10 11.49 -3.67
N ALA A 6 3.07 10.66 -3.28
CA ALA A 6 4.34 10.52 -3.99
C ALA A 6 4.13 10.06 -5.43
N LEU A 7 3.35 8.99 -5.63
CA LEU A 7 3.07 8.41 -6.95
C LEU A 7 2.35 9.42 -7.88
N ARG A 8 1.38 10.17 -7.36
CA ARG A 8 0.66 11.24 -8.11
C ARG A 8 1.56 12.40 -8.54
N LEU A 9 2.70 12.58 -7.88
CA LEU A 9 3.70 13.61 -8.16
C LEU A 9 4.88 13.09 -8.98
N GLY A 10 4.86 11.83 -9.44
CA GLY A 10 5.95 11.26 -10.21
C GLY A 10 7.17 10.89 -9.36
N VAL A 11 7.00 10.71 -8.06
CA VAL A 11 8.07 10.29 -7.16
C VAL A 11 8.04 8.77 -7.04
N ASP A 12 9.18 8.13 -7.26
CA ASP A 12 9.33 6.70 -7.03
C ASP A 12 9.14 6.36 -5.55
N VAL A 13 8.41 5.28 -5.29
CA VAL A 13 8.18 4.74 -3.96
C VAL A 13 8.90 3.41 -3.84
N ILE A 14 9.84 3.34 -2.89
CA ILE A 14 10.49 2.09 -2.48
C ILE A 14 9.97 1.79 -1.08
N ALA A 15 9.17 0.73 -0.94
CA ALA A 15 8.51 0.38 0.32
C ALA A 15 8.31 -1.12 0.44
N THR A 16 8.34 -1.64 1.67
CA THR A 16 8.11 -3.06 1.96
C THR A 16 6.79 -3.55 1.37
N GLU A 17 6.81 -4.71 0.73
CA GLU A 17 5.65 -5.39 0.13
C GLU A 17 4.73 -6.00 1.21
N PHE A 18 4.29 -5.19 2.17
CA PHE A 18 3.52 -5.66 3.31
C PHE A 18 2.50 -4.63 3.81
N GLY A 19 1.37 -5.12 4.29
CA GLY A 19 0.31 -4.30 4.88
C GLY A 19 -0.21 -3.25 3.91
N GLY A 20 -0.59 -2.08 4.42
CA GLY A 20 -1.19 -1.02 3.59
C GLY A 20 -0.31 -0.53 2.44
N ASN A 21 1.01 -0.78 2.45
CA ASN A 21 1.88 -0.43 1.32
C ASN A 21 1.47 -1.16 0.03
N THR A 22 1.00 -2.41 0.12
CA THR A 22 0.63 -3.21 -1.06
C THR A 22 -0.56 -2.62 -1.82
N ASP A 23 -1.43 -1.87 -1.14
CA ASP A 23 -2.57 -1.20 -1.76
C ASP A 23 -2.15 -0.04 -2.68
N PHE A 24 -0.95 0.51 -2.47
CA PHE A 24 -0.40 1.64 -3.23
C PHE A 24 0.69 1.21 -4.21
N CYS A 25 1.56 0.27 -3.82
CA CYS A 25 2.77 -0.12 -4.54
C CYS A 25 2.47 -0.91 -5.82
N SER A 26 2.01 -0.22 -6.86
CA SER A 26 1.76 -0.79 -8.18
C SER A 26 2.09 0.20 -9.29
N GLY A 27 2.33 -0.31 -10.49
CA GLY A 27 2.74 0.49 -11.64
C GLY A 27 4.23 0.85 -11.62
N PRO A 28 4.68 1.64 -12.60
CA PRO A 28 6.11 1.78 -12.93
C PRO A 28 6.93 2.65 -11.96
N LEU A 29 6.27 3.30 -11.00
CA LEU A 29 6.92 4.11 -9.94
C LEU A 29 6.90 3.43 -8.58
N ALA A 30 6.38 2.21 -8.49
CA ALA A 30 6.33 1.45 -7.25
C ALA A 30 7.34 0.31 -7.27
N HIS A 31 8.17 0.25 -6.24
CA HIS A 31 9.28 -0.68 -6.09
C HIS A 31 9.11 -1.45 -4.77
N PRO A 32 8.29 -2.53 -4.77
CA PRO A 32 8.01 -3.30 -3.57
C PRO A 32 9.26 -4.05 -3.09
N VAL A 33 9.64 -3.83 -1.84
CA VAL A 33 10.79 -4.49 -1.21
C VAL A 33 10.33 -5.81 -0.59
N ARG A 34 10.94 -6.93 -1.04
CA ARG A 34 10.86 -8.25 -0.40
C ARG A 34 11.05 -8.17 1.11
N TRP A 35 10.43 -9.07 1.84
CA TRP A 35 10.50 -9.10 3.30
C TRP A 35 10.41 -10.52 3.84
N ARG A 36 10.76 -10.69 5.11
CA ARG A 36 10.53 -11.91 5.90
C ARG A 36 9.74 -11.58 7.15
N SER A 37 8.90 -12.50 7.60
CA SER A 37 8.19 -12.34 8.86
C SER A 37 9.18 -12.37 10.03
N ALA A 38 9.07 -11.39 10.94
CA ALA A 38 9.84 -11.33 12.18
C ALA A 38 8.89 -11.20 13.37
N PRO A 39 9.05 -11.99 14.44
CA PRO A 39 8.17 -11.89 15.60
C PRO A 39 8.33 -10.53 16.29
N ILE A 40 7.22 -9.99 16.80
CA ILE A 40 7.28 -8.81 17.66
C ILE A 40 7.75 -9.25 19.06
N PRO A 41 8.83 -8.67 19.61
CA PRO A 41 9.26 -9.01 20.97
C PRO A 41 8.15 -8.71 21.99
N ARG A 42 7.98 -9.61 22.97
CA ARG A 42 6.99 -9.45 24.03
C ARG A 42 7.22 -8.11 24.75
N GLY A 43 6.14 -7.34 24.92
CA GLY A 43 6.18 -6.04 25.57
C GLY A 43 6.68 -4.88 24.71
N ALA A 44 7.02 -5.11 23.43
CA ALA A 44 7.40 -4.03 22.52
C ALA A 44 6.20 -3.11 22.16
N TYR A 45 4.99 -3.67 22.07
CA TYR A 45 3.74 -2.94 21.79
C TYR A 45 2.55 -3.53 22.58
N PRO A 46 1.57 -2.70 22.98
CA PRO A 46 0.32 -3.18 23.55
C PRO A 46 -0.40 -4.12 22.59
N TYR A 47 -0.91 -5.24 23.12
CA TYR A 47 -1.70 -6.22 22.35
C TYR A 47 -0.97 -6.81 21.12
N ALA A 48 0.37 -6.83 21.12
CA ALA A 48 1.17 -7.37 20.02
C ALA A 48 1.62 -8.83 20.22
N ASP A 49 1.17 -9.48 21.30
CA ASP A 49 1.52 -10.87 21.58
C ASP A 49 0.98 -11.78 20.45
N GLY A 50 1.89 -12.53 19.82
CA GLY A 50 1.58 -13.40 18.67
C GLY A 50 1.55 -12.68 17.31
N HIS A 51 1.81 -11.37 17.27
CA HIS A 51 1.93 -10.62 16.01
C HIS A 51 3.35 -10.69 15.45
N SER A 52 3.51 -10.31 14.18
CA SER A 52 4.78 -10.24 13.46
C SER A 52 4.92 -8.94 12.65
N TRP A 53 6.16 -8.49 12.49
CA TRP A 53 6.56 -7.44 11.55
C TRP A 53 6.99 -8.03 10.21
N ALA A 54 7.00 -7.18 9.18
CA ALA A 54 7.68 -7.46 7.93
C ALA A 54 9.09 -6.86 7.96
N GLU A 55 10.09 -7.71 8.19
CA GLU A 55 11.49 -7.33 8.17
C GLU A 55 11.96 -7.22 6.71
N PRO A 56 12.36 -6.02 6.23
CA PRO A 56 12.72 -5.82 4.83
C PRO A 56 14.03 -6.50 4.47
N ASP A 57 14.11 -7.00 3.23
CA ASP A 57 15.36 -7.40 2.59
C ASP A 57 16.17 -6.14 2.23
N LEU A 58 17.19 -5.83 3.03
CA LEU A 58 18.01 -4.63 2.86
C LEU A 58 18.85 -4.65 1.59
N GLU A 59 19.28 -5.84 1.12
CA GLU A 59 20.04 -5.96 -0.12
C GLU A 59 19.17 -5.61 -1.32
N HIS A 60 17.94 -6.12 -1.32
CA HIS A 60 16.95 -5.80 -2.34
C HIS A 60 16.53 -4.33 -2.30
N ALA A 61 16.33 -3.76 -1.10
CA ALA A 61 16.05 -2.33 -0.96
C ALA A 61 17.18 -1.47 -1.56
N ALA A 62 18.43 -1.83 -1.27
CA ALA A 62 19.60 -1.13 -1.80
C ALA A 62 19.73 -1.29 -3.33
N GLU A 63 19.39 -2.46 -3.87
CA GLU A 63 19.33 -2.69 -5.31
C GLU A 63 18.31 -1.76 -5.98
N LEU A 64 17.08 -1.71 -5.48
CA LEU A 64 16.03 -0.83 -6.00
C LEU A 64 16.43 0.65 -5.91
N CYS A 65 17.05 1.08 -4.80
CA CYS A 65 17.59 2.42 -4.65
C CYS A 65 18.62 2.76 -5.74
N ARG A 66 19.55 1.84 -6.03
CA ARG A 66 20.55 2.03 -7.10
C ARG A 66 19.91 2.08 -8.48
N GLN A 67 18.92 1.22 -8.76
CA GLN A 67 18.22 1.21 -10.04
C GLN A 67 17.47 2.53 -10.28
N VAL A 68 16.71 3.02 -9.29
CA VAL A 68 15.99 4.29 -9.36
C VAL A 68 16.97 5.47 -9.50
N ALA A 69 18.06 5.49 -8.72
CA ALA A 69 19.07 6.52 -8.81
C ALA A 69 19.76 6.54 -10.19
N ALA A 70 20.16 5.38 -10.71
CA ALA A 70 20.77 5.24 -12.03
C ALA A 70 19.84 5.77 -13.14
N ARG A 71 18.56 5.39 -13.11
CA ARG A 71 17.53 5.88 -14.05
C ARG A 71 17.35 7.40 -13.99
N ARG A 72 17.42 7.98 -12.78
CA ARG A 72 17.25 9.43 -12.59
C ARG A 72 18.51 10.22 -12.95
N LEU A 73 19.70 9.71 -12.64
CA LEU A 73 20.99 10.36 -12.94
C LEU A 73 21.38 10.25 -14.42
N SER A 74 21.05 9.14 -15.09
CA SER A 74 21.29 9.00 -16.54
C SER A 74 20.60 10.09 -17.36
N ARG A 75 19.57 10.74 -16.78
CA ARG A 75 18.87 11.88 -17.38
C ARG A 75 19.62 13.20 -17.19
N ASP A 76 20.20 13.45 -16.02
CA ASP A 76 20.87 14.74 -15.71
C ASP A 76 22.17 14.94 -16.52
N ILE A 77 22.79 13.85 -17.00
CA ILE A 77 24.13 13.90 -17.61
C ILE A 77 24.11 13.85 -19.15
N ARG A 78 23.03 13.37 -19.81
CA ARG A 78 23.11 12.99 -21.24
C ARG A 78 22.02 13.46 -22.20
N GLY A 79 21.10 14.35 -21.81
CA GLY A 79 20.05 14.80 -22.75
C GLY A 79 19.21 13.63 -23.29
N TYR A 80 19.01 12.61 -22.44
CA TYR A 80 18.27 11.40 -22.78
C TYR A 80 16.84 11.78 -23.19
N PRO A 81 16.29 11.22 -24.28
CA PRO A 81 14.96 11.58 -24.76
C PRO A 81 13.92 11.40 -23.64
N VAL A 82 13.07 12.41 -23.50
CA VAL A 82 12.01 12.55 -22.49
C VAL A 82 10.96 11.42 -22.57
N ALA A 83 10.97 10.63 -23.63
CA ALA A 83 9.86 9.77 -24.04
C ALA A 83 9.63 8.51 -23.18
N ASP A 84 10.63 8.04 -22.40
CA ASP A 84 10.54 6.74 -21.72
C ASP A 84 10.57 6.82 -20.17
N ASP A 85 10.50 8.01 -19.57
CA ASP A 85 10.48 8.13 -18.10
C ASP A 85 9.05 8.13 -17.54
N PRO A 86 8.61 7.04 -16.86
CA PRO A 86 7.27 6.95 -16.31
C PRO A 86 6.98 8.01 -15.23
N SER A 87 8.00 8.64 -14.65
CA SER A 87 7.81 9.70 -13.63
C SER A 87 7.29 11.01 -14.20
N ARG A 88 7.44 11.22 -15.52
CA ARG A 88 6.96 12.41 -16.22
C ARG A 88 5.91 12.11 -17.28
N ASP A 89 5.67 10.83 -17.57
CA ASP A 89 4.62 10.38 -18.48
C ASP A 89 3.24 10.83 -17.97
N PRO A 90 2.54 11.73 -18.71
CA PRO A 90 1.21 12.19 -18.32
C PRO A 90 0.19 11.06 -18.15
N ALA A 91 0.28 9.98 -18.94
CA ALA A 91 -0.64 8.85 -18.86
C ALA A 91 -0.43 8.06 -17.56
N VAL A 92 0.83 7.83 -17.16
CA VAL A 92 1.17 7.19 -15.87
C VAL A 92 0.64 8.02 -14.70
N LEU A 93 0.90 9.33 -14.70
CA LEU A 93 0.45 10.21 -13.62
C LEU A 93 -1.08 10.34 -13.58
N ALA A 94 -1.74 10.36 -14.74
CA ALA A 94 -3.20 10.32 -14.83
C ALA A 94 -3.76 9.03 -14.22
N GLY A 95 -3.14 7.87 -14.50
CA GLY A 95 -3.50 6.59 -13.90
C GLY A 95 -3.42 6.61 -12.37
N TYR A 96 -2.35 7.16 -11.80
CA TYR A 96 -2.23 7.32 -10.35
C TYR A 96 -3.27 8.30 -9.77
N ARG A 97 -3.52 9.43 -10.44
CA ARG A 97 -4.52 10.41 -10.00
C ARG A 97 -5.92 9.83 -10.01
N GLU A 98 -6.26 9.05 -11.03
CA GLU A 98 -7.57 8.39 -11.12
C GLU A 98 -7.72 7.33 -10.04
N ARG A 99 -6.76 6.40 -9.94
CA ARG A 99 -6.81 5.29 -8.96
C ARG A 99 -7.02 5.76 -7.53
N PHE A 100 -6.39 6.87 -7.16
CA PHE A 100 -6.43 7.47 -5.82
C PHE A 100 -7.39 8.66 -5.72
N SER A 101 -8.27 8.87 -6.71
CA SER A 101 -9.28 9.92 -6.66
C SER A 101 -10.36 9.62 -5.62
N PHE A 102 -10.98 10.66 -5.06
CA PHE A 102 -12.13 10.49 -4.17
C PHE A 102 -13.29 9.75 -4.86
N ALA A 103 -13.47 9.95 -6.17
CA ALA A 103 -14.48 9.25 -6.95
C ALA A 103 -14.20 7.73 -7.00
N SER A 104 -12.97 7.34 -7.36
CA SER A 104 -12.55 5.93 -7.40
C SER A 104 -12.62 5.27 -6.01
N VAL A 105 -12.18 5.96 -4.96
CA VAL A 105 -12.29 5.45 -3.58
C VAL A 105 -13.75 5.32 -3.16
N GLY A 106 -14.56 6.36 -3.37
CA GLY A 106 -15.99 6.35 -3.03
C GLY A 106 -16.76 5.24 -3.76
N ALA A 107 -16.46 5.00 -5.03
CA ALA A 107 -17.03 3.89 -5.81
C ALA A 107 -16.70 2.52 -5.19
N ARG A 108 -15.45 2.29 -4.75
CA ARG A 108 -15.05 1.05 -4.06
C ARG A 108 -15.81 0.86 -2.74
N TYR A 109 -15.94 1.92 -1.95
CA TYR A 109 -16.71 1.88 -0.71
C TYR A 109 -18.19 1.59 -0.96
N ARG A 110 -18.80 2.26 -1.94
CA ARG A 110 -20.20 2.04 -2.32
C ARG A 110 -20.45 0.59 -2.72
N ALA A 111 -19.63 0.05 -3.62
CA ALA A 111 -19.74 -1.33 -4.07
C ALA A 111 -19.65 -2.32 -2.90
N ARG A 112 -18.72 -2.08 -1.95
CA ARG A 112 -18.59 -2.92 -0.77
C ARG A 112 -19.80 -2.83 0.16
N LEU A 113 -20.34 -1.63 0.38
CA LEU A 113 -21.53 -1.43 1.21
C LEU A 113 -22.77 -2.07 0.59
N GLU A 114 -22.95 -1.95 -0.73
CA GLU A 114 -24.04 -2.61 -1.46
C GLU A 114 -23.94 -4.13 -1.32
N GLN A 115 -22.75 -4.70 -1.49
CA GLN A 115 -22.52 -6.13 -1.27
C GLN A 115 -22.88 -6.55 0.17
N LEU A 116 -22.38 -5.82 1.17
CA LEU A 116 -22.68 -6.10 2.58
C LEU A 116 -24.18 -5.98 2.90
N TRP A 117 -24.88 -5.08 2.21
CA TRP A 117 -26.33 -4.89 2.38
C TRP A 117 -27.13 -6.06 1.80
N VAL A 118 -26.72 -6.57 0.63
CA VAL A 118 -27.29 -7.79 0.04
C VAL A 118 -27.05 -8.98 0.99
N ASP A 119 -25.83 -9.11 1.51
CA ASP A 119 -25.42 -10.22 2.37
C ASP A 119 -25.79 -10.06 3.86
N ARG A 120 -26.58 -9.02 4.21
CA ARG A 120 -26.72 -8.55 5.59
C ARG A 120 -27.19 -9.60 6.60
N GLU A 121 -28.04 -10.55 6.18
CA GLU A 121 -28.51 -11.64 7.05
C GLU A 121 -27.36 -12.59 7.42
N SER A 122 -26.60 -13.02 6.40
CA SER A 122 -25.43 -13.88 6.57
C SER A 122 -24.32 -13.19 7.36
N VAL A 123 -24.04 -11.92 7.05
CA VAL A 123 -23.08 -11.10 7.79
C VAL A 123 -23.52 -10.98 9.25
N SER A 124 -24.79 -10.66 9.52
CA SER A 124 -25.33 -10.51 10.87
C SER A 124 -25.22 -11.78 11.70
N ALA A 125 -25.43 -12.96 11.09
CA ALA A 125 -25.30 -14.24 11.78
C ALA A 125 -23.86 -14.54 12.24
N ARG A 126 -22.85 -13.94 11.61
CA ARG A 126 -21.41 -14.17 11.90
C ARG A 126 -20.79 -13.15 12.85
N LEU A 127 -21.52 -12.12 13.26
CA LEU A 127 -20.99 -11.06 14.13
C LEU A 127 -20.79 -11.58 15.56
N ARG A 128 -19.52 -11.61 16.01
CA ARG A 128 -19.13 -12.14 17.33
C ARG A 128 -19.74 -11.37 18.52
N TRP A 129 -20.05 -10.08 18.36
CA TRP A 129 -20.75 -9.28 19.38
C TRP A 129 -22.16 -9.81 19.71
N ARG A 130 -22.83 -10.51 18.77
CA ARG A 130 -24.13 -11.13 19.08
C ARG A 130 -24.02 -12.42 19.89
N ALA A 131 -22.84 -13.04 19.91
CA ALA A 131 -22.58 -14.26 20.67
C ALA A 131 -22.27 -13.98 22.15
N ASP A 132 -21.81 -12.77 22.49
CA ASP A 132 -21.43 -12.40 23.86
C ASP A 132 -22.43 -11.43 24.53
N ARG A 133 -23.72 -11.79 24.49
CA ARG A 133 -24.68 -11.25 25.47
C ARG A 133 -24.60 -12.07 26.77
N SER A 134 -23.42 -12.15 27.36
CA SER A 134 -23.29 -12.54 28.76
C SER A 134 -23.72 -11.33 29.62
N PRO A 135 -24.61 -11.49 30.61
CA PRO A 135 -24.98 -10.39 31.50
C PRO A 135 -23.82 -10.15 32.48
N VAL A 136 -22.81 -9.40 32.05
CA VAL A 136 -21.80 -8.89 32.99
C VAL A 136 -22.42 -7.74 33.77
N GLY A 137 -22.91 -8.10 34.96
CA GLY A 137 -23.20 -7.14 36.03
C GLY A 137 -21.92 -6.37 36.36
N TRP A 138 -22.05 -5.04 36.31
CA TRP A 138 -21.10 -4.12 36.93
C TRP A 138 -21.25 -4.19 38.45
#